data_AF-A0A945I5W8-F1
#
_entry.id   AF-A0A945I5W8-F1
#
_cell.length_a   1.000
_cell.length_b   1.000
_cell.length_c   1.000
_cell.angle_alpha   90.00
_cell.angle_beta   90.00
_cell.angle_gamma   90.00
#
_symmetry.space_group_name_H-M   'P 1'
#
loop_
_entity.id
_entity.type
_entity.pdbx_description
1 polymer ?
#
loop_
_entity_poly.entity_id
_entity_poly.type
_entity_poly.pdbx_seq_one_letter_code
_entity_poly.pdbx_strand_id
1 'polypeptide(L)'
;IARKKFVYLCTNALLLEKKLNQYSPTPYLTFSVHLDGLGEHHDRAVDQEGVFDRAVAAIRKAKSLGFRVNINCTLFDQMSVDEITAFFDFATNDLGVEGITISPGYAYERAPDQAHFLMREKTKQLFRDVFKIGKGRNWKFSQSSLFLDFLAGNQSYQCTPWGNPTRNVFGWQRPCYLLSEGYANSFKELMAETKWEDYGTGNYEKCADCMVHCGFEPTAVLDTVAHPLKALKVALNGVNTDSPMVPELSLDNQRPAEFIFEEVVAERLEIKTERSDAA
;
A
#
# COMPACT_ATOMS: atom_id res chain seq x y z
N ILE A 1 2.42 -17.00 13.22
CA ILE A 1 2.84 -16.63 14.59
C ILE A 1 3.79 -17.67 15.22
N ALA A 2 3.44 -18.97 15.32
CA ALA A 2 4.31 -19.99 15.93
C ALA A 2 5.75 -20.04 15.36
N ARG A 3 5.91 -19.75 14.07
CA ARG A 3 7.20 -19.64 13.37
C ARG A 3 7.97 -18.32 13.62
N LYS A 4 7.52 -17.47 14.56
CA LYS A 4 8.05 -16.12 14.83
C LYS A 4 8.13 -15.23 13.57
N LYS A 5 7.18 -15.42 12.66
CA LYS A 5 6.98 -14.55 11.49
C LYS A 5 5.94 -13.51 11.83
N PHE A 6 6.23 -12.25 11.52
CA PHE A 6 5.31 -11.15 11.67
C PHE A 6 4.12 -11.32 10.72
N VAL A 7 2.92 -11.08 11.24
CA VAL A 7 1.65 -11.12 10.51
C VAL A 7 1.01 -9.76 10.68
N TYR A 8 0.81 -9.07 9.56
CA TYR A 8 -0.01 -7.87 9.48
C TYR A 8 -1.37 -8.30 8.92
N LEU A 9 -2.40 -8.30 9.78
CA LEU A 9 -3.75 -8.67 9.37
C LEU A 9 -4.51 -7.41 8.96
N CYS A 10 -4.64 -7.21 7.65
CA CYS A 10 -5.40 -6.09 7.10
C CYS A 10 -6.91 -6.26 7.33
N THR A 11 -7.59 -5.21 7.76
CA THR A 11 -9.03 -5.23 8.02
C THR A 11 -9.64 -3.83 7.91
N ASN A 12 -10.91 -3.73 7.51
CA ASN A 12 -11.71 -2.50 7.63
C ASN A 12 -12.30 -2.30 9.04
N ALA A 13 -11.89 -3.13 10.00
CA ALA A 13 -12.29 -3.13 11.40
C ALA A 13 -13.77 -3.37 11.73
N LEU A 14 -14.68 -3.41 10.75
CA LEU A 14 -16.12 -3.57 11.00
C LEU A 14 -16.45 -4.82 11.83
N LEU A 15 -15.74 -5.93 11.59
CA LEU A 15 -15.94 -7.18 12.32
C LEU A 15 -14.87 -7.42 13.41
N LEU A 16 -13.90 -6.52 13.55
CA LEU A 16 -12.73 -6.74 14.40
C LEU A 16 -13.15 -6.98 15.85
N GLU A 17 -13.94 -6.08 16.44
CA GLU A 17 -14.37 -6.20 17.83
C GLU A 17 -15.05 -7.54 18.16
N LYS A 18 -15.92 -8.01 17.26
CA LYS A 18 -16.64 -9.29 17.41
C LYS A 18 -15.73 -10.52 17.30
N LYS A 19 -14.54 -10.36 16.73
CA LYS A 19 -13.59 -11.45 16.43
C LYS A 19 -12.32 -11.37 17.28
N LEU A 20 -12.13 -10.32 18.08
CA LEU A 20 -10.92 -10.16 18.91
C LEU A 20 -10.67 -11.36 19.85
N ASN A 21 -11.73 -12.00 20.35
CA ASN A 21 -11.63 -13.19 21.20
C ASN A 21 -11.08 -14.44 20.48
N GLN A 22 -10.96 -14.42 19.16
CA GLN A 22 -10.37 -15.50 18.36
C GLN A 22 -8.84 -15.37 18.26
N TYR A 23 -8.28 -14.28 18.78
CA TYR A 23 -6.85 -13.97 18.71
C TYR A 23 -6.28 -13.76 20.13
N SER A 24 -4.96 -13.93 20.26
CA SER A 24 -4.22 -13.56 21.46
C SER A 24 -3.20 -12.48 21.12
N PRO A 25 -3.03 -11.44 21.96
CA PRO A 25 -1.98 -10.45 21.79
C PRO A 25 -0.60 -11.10 21.71
N THR A 26 0.22 -10.66 20.76
CA THR A 26 1.58 -11.17 20.57
C THR A 26 2.43 -10.16 19.80
N PRO A 27 3.76 -10.13 20.01
CA PRO A 27 4.65 -9.28 19.21
C PRO A 27 4.61 -9.58 17.71
N TYR A 28 4.11 -10.74 17.29
CA TYR A 28 4.12 -11.17 15.88
C TYR A 28 2.79 -10.94 15.14
N LEU A 29 1.79 -10.34 15.78
CA LEU A 29 0.49 -10.04 15.16
C LEU A 29 0.19 -8.55 15.33
N THR A 30 0.03 -7.87 14.21
CA THR A 30 -0.42 -6.47 14.14
C THR A 30 -1.69 -6.43 13.31
N PHE A 31 -2.77 -5.84 13.85
CA PHE A 31 -3.92 -5.50 13.02
C PHE A 31 -3.59 -4.24 12.22
N SER A 32 -3.71 -4.30 10.91
CA SER A 32 -3.53 -3.15 10.03
C SER A 32 -4.92 -2.66 9.60
N VAL A 33 -5.42 -1.63 10.28
CA VAL A 33 -6.79 -1.15 10.07
C VAL A 33 -6.80 -0.11 8.95
N HIS A 34 -7.68 -0.31 7.98
CA HIS A 34 -7.83 0.63 6.88
C HIS A 34 -8.60 1.87 7.36
N LEU A 35 -7.96 3.04 7.30
CA LEU A 35 -8.52 4.35 7.61
C LEU A 35 -7.84 5.40 6.71
N ASP A 36 -8.64 6.09 5.90
CA ASP A 36 -8.18 6.97 4.81
C ASP A 36 -8.47 8.45 5.09
N GLY A 37 -8.74 8.80 6.35
CA GLY A 37 -9.06 10.17 6.76
C GLY A 37 -9.91 10.21 8.02
N LEU A 38 -10.33 11.42 8.41
CA LEU A 38 -11.20 11.65 9.56
C LEU A 38 -12.68 11.61 9.16
N GLY A 39 -13.51 10.99 10.01
CA GLY A 39 -14.97 11.08 9.96
C GLY A 39 -15.56 10.86 8.56
N GLU A 40 -16.34 11.83 8.09
CA GLU A 40 -17.00 11.82 6.78
C GLU A 40 -16.05 11.62 5.61
N HIS A 41 -14.78 12.04 5.73
CA HIS A 41 -13.80 11.83 4.67
C HIS A 41 -13.56 10.33 4.43
N HIS A 42 -13.37 9.57 5.51
CA HIS A 42 -13.18 8.13 5.41
C HIS A 42 -14.48 7.44 4.97
N ASP A 43 -15.61 7.81 5.56
CA ASP A 43 -16.92 7.23 5.24
C ASP A 43 -17.28 7.41 3.76
N ARG A 44 -16.99 8.58 3.19
CA ARG A 44 -17.15 8.86 1.75
C ARG A 44 -16.21 8.02 0.89
N ALA A 45 -14.95 7.84 1.31
CA ALA A 45 -13.98 7.07 0.56
C ALA A 45 -14.37 5.58 0.42
N VAL A 46 -15.13 5.05 1.38
CA VAL A 46 -15.58 3.66 1.38
C VAL A 46 -17.09 3.50 1.14
N ASP A 47 -17.77 4.58 0.74
CA ASP A 47 -19.20 4.65 0.45
C ASP A 47 -20.09 4.06 1.56
N GLN A 48 -19.77 4.35 2.82
CA GLN A 48 -20.54 3.86 3.96
C GLN A 48 -20.45 4.79 5.17
N GLU A 49 -21.58 5.38 5.57
CA GLU A 49 -21.67 6.27 6.73
C GLU A 49 -21.43 5.54 8.07
N GLY A 50 -20.74 6.21 9.00
CA GLY A 50 -20.52 5.79 10.38
C GLY A 50 -19.44 4.72 10.56
N VAL A 51 -18.70 4.37 9.51
CA VAL A 51 -17.67 3.32 9.59
C VAL A 51 -16.38 3.81 10.22
N PHE A 52 -16.05 5.10 10.10
CA PHE A 52 -14.93 5.72 10.80
C PHE A 52 -15.03 5.53 12.31
N ASP A 53 -16.16 5.90 12.92
CA ASP A 53 -16.36 5.80 14.37
C ASP A 53 -16.31 4.33 14.84
N ARG A 54 -16.88 3.42 14.05
CA ARG A 54 -16.82 1.99 14.34
C ARG A 54 -15.40 1.43 14.26
N ALA A 55 -14.61 1.85 13.27
CA ALA A 55 -13.22 1.46 13.14
C ALA A 55 -12.38 2.02 14.30
N VAL A 56 -12.59 3.29 14.68
CA VAL A 56 -11.95 3.93 15.85
C VAL A 56 -12.29 3.18 17.14
N ALA A 57 -13.55 2.83 17.38
CA ALA A 57 -13.96 2.05 18.54
C ALA A 57 -13.27 0.68 18.58
N ALA A 58 -13.22 -0.02 17.44
CA ALA A 58 -12.55 -1.32 17.34
C ALA A 58 -11.03 -1.21 17.56
N ILE A 59 -10.37 -0.16 17.06
CA ILE A 59 -8.94 0.12 17.31
C ILE A 59 -8.72 0.31 18.81
N ARG A 60 -9.49 1.20 19.45
CA ARG A 60 -9.38 1.45 20.90
C ARG A 60 -9.59 0.17 21.70
N LYS A 61 -10.59 -0.65 21.32
CA LYS A 61 -10.84 -1.93 21.97
C LYS A 61 -9.69 -2.92 21.79
N ALA A 62 -9.19 -3.10 20.57
CA ALA A 62 -8.04 -3.98 20.29
C ALA A 62 -6.81 -3.56 21.12
N LYS A 63 -6.49 -2.26 21.14
CA LYS A 63 -5.39 -1.72 21.95
C LYS A 63 -5.59 -1.91 23.45
N SER A 64 -6.81 -1.73 23.97
CA SER A 64 -7.12 -1.97 25.39
C SER A 64 -6.89 -3.42 25.83
N LEU A 65 -6.97 -4.37 24.88
CA LEU A 65 -6.67 -5.77 25.09
C LEU A 65 -5.20 -6.12 24.84
N GLY A 66 -4.34 -5.13 24.55
CA GLY A 66 -2.90 -5.30 24.34
C GLY A 66 -2.50 -5.71 22.92
N PHE A 67 -3.41 -5.67 21.95
CA PHE A 67 -3.04 -5.93 20.55
C PHE A 67 -2.26 -4.77 19.95
N ARG A 68 -1.31 -5.12 19.06
CA ARG A 68 -0.61 -4.17 18.21
C ARG A 68 -1.53 -3.72 17.08
N VAL A 69 -1.63 -2.43 16.85
CA VAL A 69 -2.50 -1.86 15.81
C VAL A 69 -1.75 -0.81 15.01
N ASN A 70 -1.78 -0.95 13.70
CA ASN A 70 -1.34 0.02 12.70
C ASN A 70 -2.54 0.54 11.91
N ILE A 71 -2.34 1.67 11.24
CA ILE A 71 -3.25 2.16 10.21
C ILE A 71 -2.64 1.89 8.83
N ASN A 72 -3.47 1.49 7.88
CA ASN A 72 -3.17 1.50 6.45
C ASN A 72 -4.02 2.59 5.79
N CYS A 73 -3.37 3.63 5.28
CA CYS A 73 -3.99 4.85 4.79
C CYS A 73 -3.63 5.07 3.32
N THR A 74 -4.67 5.19 2.49
CA THR A 74 -4.58 5.67 1.11
C THR A 74 -4.72 7.17 1.10
N LEU A 75 -3.77 7.87 0.48
CA LEU A 75 -3.85 9.31 0.26
C LEU A 75 -4.25 9.58 -1.18
N PHE A 76 -5.40 10.22 -1.35
CA PHE A 76 -5.91 10.61 -2.66
C PHE A 76 -5.50 12.05 -2.99
N ASP A 77 -5.42 12.39 -4.27
CA ASP A 77 -4.89 13.67 -4.74
C ASP A 77 -5.85 14.86 -4.52
N GLN A 78 -7.11 14.58 -4.22
CA GLN A 78 -8.11 15.57 -3.79
C GLN A 78 -8.09 15.86 -2.29
N MET A 79 -7.32 15.11 -1.49
CA MET A 79 -7.19 15.39 -0.06
C MET A 79 -6.38 16.67 0.16
N SER A 80 -6.86 17.54 1.05
CA SER A 80 -6.06 18.69 1.46
C SER A 80 -4.95 18.28 2.42
N VAL A 81 -3.84 19.02 2.38
CA VAL A 81 -2.71 18.80 3.30
C VAL A 81 -3.17 18.91 4.77
N ASP A 82 -4.07 19.85 5.08
CA ASP A 82 -4.59 20.04 6.43
C ASP A 82 -5.40 18.82 6.91
N GLU A 83 -6.25 18.24 6.07
CA GLU A 83 -6.99 17.01 6.39
C GLU A 83 -6.04 15.84 6.68
N ILE A 84 -5.00 15.65 5.85
CA ILE A 84 -4.02 14.57 6.01
C ILE A 84 -3.25 14.75 7.32
N THR A 85 -2.75 15.95 7.58
CA THR A 85 -1.95 16.22 8.79
C THR A 85 -2.77 16.12 10.07
N ALA A 86 -4.03 16.58 10.06
CA ALA A 86 -4.97 16.39 11.15
C ALA A 86 -5.26 14.90 11.41
N PHE A 87 -5.43 14.11 10.35
CA PHE A 87 -5.60 12.66 10.47
C PHE A 87 -4.36 11.99 11.07
N PHE A 88 -3.15 12.37 10.65
CA PHE A 88 -1.90 11.82 11.20
C PHE A 88 -1.70 12.18 12.67
N ASP A 89 -2.06 13.41 13.07
CA ASP A 89 -2.08 13.81 14.48
C ASP A 89 -3.06 12.94 15.28
N PHE A 90 -4.29 12.77 14.79
CA PHE A 90 -5.30 11.94 15.45
C PHE A 90 -4.84 10.48 15.58
N ALA A 91 -4.34 9.88 14.50
CA ALA A 91 -3.84 8.51 14.49
C ALA A 91 -2.69 8.31 15.50
N THR A 92 -1.76 9.25 15.54
CA THR A 92 -0.54 9.14 16.35
C THR A 92 -0.78 9.52 17.81
N ASN A 93 -1.50 10.61 18.06
CA ASN A 93 -1.62 11.22 19.39
C ASN A 93 -2.87 10.74 20.13
N ASP A 94 -4.02 10.65 19.44
CA ASP A 94 -5.29 10.30 20.08
C ASP A 94 -5.55 8.79 20.07
N LEU A 95 -5.34 8.14 18.92
CA LEU A 95 -5.45 6.68 18.82
C LEU A 95 -4.21 5.98 19.35
N GLY A 96 -3.03 6.62 19.26
CA GLY A 96 -1.77 6.07 19.74
C GLY A 96 -1.34 4.80 18.99
N VAL A 97 -1.66 4.68 17.70
CA VAL A 97 -1.29 3.48 16.91
C VAL A 97 0.23 3.32 16.83
N GLU A 98 0.71 2.11 16.58
CA GLU A 98 2.16 1.86 16.52
C GLU A 98 2.80 2.49 15.29
N GLY A 99 2.07 2.57 14.19
CA GLY A 99 2.48 3.29 13.00
C GLY A 99 1.38 3.41 11.95
N ILE A 100 1.62 4.30 11.00
CA ILE A 100 0.78 4.56 9.83
C ILE A 100 1.56 4.07 8.60
N THR A 101 0.93 3.22 7.81
CA THR A 101 1.38 2.90 6.45
C THR A 101 0.64 3.85 5.51
N ILE A 102 1.36 4.64 4.73
CA ILE A 102 0.79 5.57 3.77
C ILE A 102 1.08 5.11 2.34
N SER A 103 0.11 5.23 1.46
CA SER A 103 0.27 4.91 0.04
C SER A 103 -0.50 5.92 -0.78
N PRO A 104 0.04 6.42 -1.90
CA PRO A 104 -0.79 7.17 -2.84
C PRO A 104 -1.90 6.27 -3.37
N GLY A 105 -3.07 6.88 -3.59
CA GLY A 105 -4.13 6.30 -4.39
C GLY A 105 -3.60 5.98 -5.78
N TYR A 106 -3.96 4.81 -6.27
CA TYR A 106 -3.56 4.36 -7.60
C TYR A 106 -4.81 3.84 -8.31
N ALA A 107 -5.11 4.44 -9.46
CA ALA A 107 -6.19 4.01 -10.32
C ALA A 107 -5.82 2.65 -10.92
N TYR A 108 -6.44 1.60 -10.39
CA TYR A 108 -6.41 0.27 -11.00
C TYR A 108 -7.43 0.21 -12.14
N GLU A 109 -7.36 -0.81 -13.00
CA GLU A 109 -8.17 -0.96 -14.23
C GLU A 109 -9.68 -0.73 -14.08
N ARG A 110 -10.25 -0.87 -12.88
CA ARG A 110 -11.70 -0.68 -12.65
C ARG A 110 -12.11 0.73 -12.25
N ALA A 111 -11.19 1.69 -12.23
CA ALA A 111 -11.54 3.09 -11.98
C ALA A 111 -12.23 3.67 -13.23
N PRO A 112 -13.52 4.08 -13.14
CA PRO A 112 -14.35 4.41 -14.30
C PRO A 112 -14.01 5.75 -15.00
N ASP A 113 -12.94 6.45 -14.61
CA ASP A 113 -12.59 7.76 -15.14
C ASP A 113 -11.08 7.80 -15.51
N GLN A 114 -10.77 7.39 -16.74
CA GLN A 114 -9.39 7.30 -17.29
C GLN A 114 -8.89 8.65 -17.82
N ALA A 115 -8.99 9.72 -17.03
CA ALA A 115 -8.28 10.95 -17.32
C ALA A 115 -6.79 10.79 -16.91
N HIS A 116 -6.02 10.14 -17.78
CA HIS A 116 -4.56 10.04 -17.68
C HIS A 116 -3.94 11.43 -17.58
N PHE A 117 -3.41 11.81 -16.42
CA PHE A 117 -2.71 13.09 -16.25
C PHE A 117 -1.57 12.95 -15.25
N LEU A 118 -0.31 13.01 -15.71
CA LEU A 118 0.89 13.48 -14.98
C LEU A 118 0.79 13.44 -13.43
N MET A 119 0.47 12.27 -12.85
CA MET A 119 -0.01 12.20 -11.46
C MET A 119 1.12 12.15 -10.45
N ARG A 120 2.29 11.64 -10.88
CA ARG A 120 3.41 11.41 -9.98
C ARG A 120 3.98 12.70 -9.39
N GLU A 121 4.12 13.75 -10.20
CA GLU A 121 4.63 15.04 -9.72
C GLU A 121 3.66 15.67 -8.72
N LYS A 122 2.35 15.68 -9.03
CA LYS A 122 1.30 16.16 -8.12
C LYS A 122 1.30 15.35 -6.81
N THR A 123 1.39 14.04 -6.91
CA THR A 123 1.47 13.11 -5.76
C THR A 123 2.71 13.42 -4.92
N LYS A 124 3.87 13.57 -5.54
CA LYS A 124 5.12 13.91 -4.85
C LYS A 124 5.03 15.27 -4.16
N GLN A 125 4.40 16.24 -4.81
CA GLN A 125 4.20 17.56 -4.22
C GLN A 125 3.30 17.49 -2.98
N LEU A 126 2.19 16.73 -3.04
CA LEU A 126 1.33 16.48 -1.88
C LEU A 126 2.12 15.88 -0.71
N PHE A 127 2.91 14.83 -0.94
CA PHE A 127 3.74 14.23 0.11
C PHE A 127 4.80 15.20 0.65
N ARG A 128 5.42 16.02 -0.20
CA ARG A 128 6.37 17.05 0.26
C ARG A 128 5.71 18.08 1.16
N ASP A 129 4.52 18.54 0.81
CA ASP A 129 3.80 19.53 1.61
C ASP A 129 3.37 18.94 2.96
N VAL A 130 2.89 17.69 2.96
CA VAL A 130 2.60 16.94 4.20
C VAL A 130 3.85 16.76 5.06
N PHE A 131 4.97 16.29 4.49
CA PHE A 131 6.21 16.09 5.25
C PHE A 131 6.84 17.39 5.73
N LYS A 132 6.64 18.50 5.01
CA LYS A 132 7.10 19.84 5.44
C LYS A 132 6.40 20.26 6.73
N ILE A 133 5.08 20.05 6.83
CA ILE A 133 4.30 20.28 8.06
C ILE A 133 4.65 19.24 9.15
N GLY A 134 4.99 18.03 8.72
CA GLY A 134 5.44 16.96 9.61
C GLY A 134 6.76 17.21 10.34
N LYS A 135 7.59 18.18 9.89
CA LYS A 135 8.84 18.54 10.57
C LYS A 135 8.55 18.98 12.01
N GLY A 136 9.05 18.22 12.98
CA GLY A 136 8.84 18.47 14.41
C GLY A 136 7.58 17.82 14.99
N ARG A 137 6.77 17.12 14.18
CA ARG A 137 5.67 16.28 14.66
C ARG A 137 6.18 14.86 14.89
N ASN A 138 5.56 14.15 15.84
CA ASN A 138 6.00 12.80 16.24
C ASN A 138 5.28 11.69 15.46
N TRP A 139 4.93 11.93 14.20
CA TRP A 139 4.22 10.94 13.38
C TRP A 139 5.06 9.68 13.21
N LYS A 140 4.42 8.53 13.45
CA LYS A 140 5.07 7.24 13.33
C LYS A 140 4.64 6.58 12.04
N PHE A 141 5.56 6.48 11.08
CA PHE A 141 5.34 5.70 9.88
C PHE A 141 5.92 4.30 10.04
N SER A 142 5.23 3.28 9.49
CA SER A 142 5.70 1.88 9.52
C SER A 142 6.51 1.49 8.28
N GLN A 143 6.93 2.47 7.49
CA GLN A 143 7.66 2.32 6.23
C GLN A 143 9.11 2.78 6.37
N SER A 144 9.97 2.30 5.48
CA SER A 144 11.38 2.70 5.45
C SER A 144 11.53 4.19 5.13
N SER A 145 12.58 4.81 5.68
CA SER A 145 12.87 6.23 5.44
C SER A 145 13.08 6.52 3.95
N LEU A 146 13.68 5.59 3.21
CA LEU A 146 13.89 5.73 1.77
C LEU A 146 12.61 5.62 0.94
N PHE A 147 11.59 4.88 1.41
CA PHE A 147 10.30 4.88 0.74
C PHE A 147 9.58 6.22 0.94
N LEU A 148 9.61 6.79 2.14
CA LEU A 148 9.08 8.14 2.37
C LEU A 148 9.84 9.19 1.55
N ASP A 149 11.16 9.05 1.40
CA ASP A 149 11.99 9.92 0.57
C ASP A 149 11.65 9.79 -0.93
N PHE A 150 11.32 8.56 -1.39
CA PHE A 150 10.79 8.30 -2.73
C PHE A 150 9.44 8.97 -2.96
N LEU A 151 8.51 8.89 -2.00
CA LEU A 151 7.22 9.56 -2.09
C LEU A 151 7.35 11.08 -2.20
N ALA A 152 8.42 11.67 -1.64
CA ALA A 152 8.73 13.09 -1.79
C ALA A 152 9.52 13.46 -3.06
N GLY A 153 9.78 12.49 -3.95
CA GLY A 153 10.48 12.71 -5.21
C GLY A 153 12.01 12.86 -5.09
N ASN A 154 12.60 12.49 -3.97
CA ASN A 154 14.06 12.55 -3.78
C ASN A 154 14.77 11.27 -4.26
N GLN A 155 14.00 10.22 -4.56
CA GLN A 155 14.48 8.97 -5.12
C GLN A 155 13.73 8.65 -6.41
N SER A 156 14.42 8.00 -7.34
CA SER A 156 13.83 7.40 -8.54
C SER A 156 14.07 5.90 -8.46
N TYR A 157 12.99 5.13 -8.34
CA TYR A 157 13.03 3.70 -8.10
C TYR A 157 12.29 2.94 -9.17
N GLN A 158 12.84 1.78 -9.57
CA GLN A 158 12.08 0.76 -10.28
C GLN A 158 11.27 -0.06 -9.27
N CYS A 159 10.03 -0.38 -9.61
CA CYS A 159 9.21 -1.27 -8.79
C CYS A 159 9.86 -2.65 -8.67
N THR A 160 9.75 -3.28 -7.50
CA THR A 160 10.07 -4.69 -7.27
C THR A 160 8.75 -5.48 -7.22
N PRO A 161 8.14 -5.83 -8.37
CA PRO A 161 6.79 -6.41 -8.42
C PRO A 161 6.67 -7.77 -7.70
N TRP A 162 7.76 -8.53 -7.64
CA TRP A 162 7.85 -9.81 -6.92
C TRP A 162 8.06 -9.65 -5.39
N GLY A 163 8.21 -8.42 -4.89
CA GLY A 163 8.50 -8.16 -3.47
C GLY A 163 7.33 -8.45 -2.52
N ASN A 164 6.10 -8.48 -3.04
CA ASN A 164 4.90 -8.84 -2.28
C ASN A 164 3.99 -9.80 -3.08
N PRO A 165 4.40 -11.09 -3.21
CA PRO A 165 3.68 -12.07 -4.00
C PRO A 165 2.32 -12.38 -3.37
N THR A 166 1.28 -12.44 -4.19
CA THR A 166 -0.10 -12.57 -3.71
C THR A 166 -0.67 -13.93 -4.04
N ARG A 167 -1.28 -14.57 -3.04
CA ARG A 167 -2.02 -15.82 -3.22
C ARG A 167 -3.46 -15.61 -2.79
N ASN A 168 -4.40 -15.92 -3.67
CA ASN A 168 -5.83 -15.87 -3.41
C ASN A 168 -6.49 -17.21 -3.76
N VAL A 169 -7.83 -17.24 -3.81
CA VAL A 169 -8.60 -18.47 -4.08
C VAL A 169 -8.38 -19.04 -5.48
N PHE A 170 -7.85 -18.28 -6.44
CA PHE A 170 -7.54 -18.72 -7.80
C PHE A 170 -6.10 -19.23 -7.97
N GLY A 171 -5.21 -18.93 -7.01
CA GLY A 171 -3.80 -19.34 -7.06
C GLY A 171 -2.86 -18.20 -6.67
N TRP A 172 -1.62 -18.30 -7.14
CA TRP A 172 -0.63 -17.22 -7.04
C TRP A 172 -0.85 -16.21 -8.17
N GLN A 173 -1.27 -15.01 -7.84
CA GLN A 173 -1.65 -13.97 -8.80
C GLN A 173 -0.42 -13.38 -9.51
N ARG A 174 -0.48 -13.23 -10.83
CA ARG A 174 0.52 -12.59 -11.69
C ARG A 174 0.11 -11.14 -12.03
N PRO A 175 1.08 -10.24 -12.23
CA PRO A 175 2.38 -10.23 -11.53
C PRO A 175 2.22 -9.82 -10.05
N CYS A 176 1.21 -8.99 -9.74
CA CYS A 176 1.01 -8.36 -8.44
C CYS A 176 -0.48 -8.27 -8.10
N TYR A 177 -0.81 -7.93 -6.85
CA TYR A 177 -2.21 -7.93 -6.40
C TYR A 177 -3.12 -6.92 -7.10
N LEU A 178 -2.56 -5.89 -7.76
CA LEU A 178 -3.34 -4.83 -8.43
C LEU A 178 -3.72 -5.17 -9.87
N LEU A 179 -2.85 -5.82 -10.64
CA LEU A 179 -3.05 -6.05 -12.08
C LEU A 179 -3.79 -7.36 -12.39
N SER A 180 -3.47 -8.45 -11.68
CA SER A 180 -4.19 -9.73 -11.83
C SER A 180 -4.25 -10.29 -13.26
N GLU A 181 -3.14 -10.30 -13.98
CA GLU A 181 -3.04 -10.75 -15.39
C GLU A 181 -2.86 -12.28 -15.55
N GLY A 182 -3.11 -13.04 -14.48
CA GLY A 182 -3.06 -14.51 -14.53
C GLY A 182 -2.77 -15.14 -13.19
N TYR A 183 -2.71 -16.48 -13.17
CA TYR A 183 -2.50 -17.24 -11.93
C TYR A 183 -1.58 -18.44 -12.13
N ALA A 184 -0.64 -18.61 -11.19
CA ALA A 184 0.24 -19.77 -11.09
C ALA A 184 -0.26 -20.74 -10.02
N ASN A 185 -0.05 -22.04 -10.22
CA ASN A 185 -0.47 -23.07 -9.25
C ASN A 185 0.50 -23.17 -8.06
N SER A 186 1.76 -22.78 -8.26
CA SER A 186 2.79 -22.80 -7.22
C SER A 186 3.61 -21.51 -7.18
N PHE A 187 4.24 -21.24 -6.04
CA PHE A 187 5.15 -20.11 -5.92
C PHE A 187 6.36 -20.26 -6.85
N LYS A 188 6.84 -21.49 -7.07
CA LYS A 188 7.94 -21.76 -8.00
C LYS A 188 7.58 -21.37 -9.42
N GLU A 189 6.38 -21.76 -9.86
CA GLU A 189 5.83 -21.40 -11.18
C GLU A 189 5.64 -19.88 -11.30
N LEU A 190 5.08 -19.22 -10.27
CA LEU A 190 4.95 -17.76 -10.23
C LEU A 190 6.30 -17.09 -10.50
N MET A 191 7.35 -17.51 -9.78
CA MET A 191 8.66 -16.88 -9.91
C MET A 191 9.36 -17.17 -11.23
N ALA A 192 9.18 -18.37 -11.79
CA ALA A 192 9.89 -18.82 -12.99
C ALA A 192 9.24 -18.37 -14.30
N GLU A 193 7.91 -18.27 -14.35
CA GLU A 193 7.17 -18.05 -15.60
C GLU A 193 6.63 -16.62 -15.74
N THR A 194 6.61 -15.84 -14.67
CA THR A 194 6.23 -14.41 -14.75
C THR A 194 7.42 -13.62 -15.28
N LYS A 195 7.21 -12.88 -16.38
CA LYS A 195 8.19 -11.94 -16.94
C LYS A 195 8.21 -10.66 -16.12
N TRP A 196 8.93 -10.67 -15.00
CA TRP A 196 8.93 -9.56 -14.03
C TRP A 196 9.44 -8.24 -14.62
N GLU A 197 10.33 -8.33 -15.60
CA GLU A 197 10.91 -7.23 -16.36
C GLU A 197 9.87 -6.44 -17.18
N ASP A 198 8.75 -7.08 -17.55
CA ASP A 198 7.67 -6.45 -18.32
C ASP A 198 6.78 -5.54 -17.46
N TYR A 199 7.11 -5.35 -16.18
CA TYR A 199 6.31 -4.61 -15.21
C TYR A 199 7.09 -3.52 -14.48
N GLY A 200 6.34 -2.54 -13.98
CA GLY A 200 6.86 -1.36 -13.30
C GLY A 200 6.82 -0.11 -14.18
N THR A 201 7.01 1.04 -13.55
CA THR A 201 7.07 2.35 -14.23
C THR A 201 8.13 2.31 -15.33
N GLY A 202 7.82 2.86 -16.50
CA GLY A 202 8.70 2.82 -17.69
C GLY A 202 8.68 1.51 -18.48
N ASN A 203 8.18 0.41 -17.91
CA ASN A 203 8.06 -0.87 -18.61
C ASN A 203 6.63 -1.17 -19.07
N TYR A 204 5.62 -0.76 -18.30
CA TYR A 204 4.22 -1.03 -18.60
C TYR A 204 3.32 0.19 -18.42
N GLU A 205 2.46 0.49 -19.40
CA GLU A 205 1.55 1.65 -19.36
C GLU A 205 0.68 1.69 -18.11
N LYS A 206 0.11 0.55 -17.67
CA LYS A 206 -0.68 0.53 -16.42
C LYS A 206 0.17 0.94 -15.22
N CYS A 207 1.46 0.62 -15.19
CA CYS A 207 2.36 0.96 -14.08
C CYS A 207 2.92 2.39 -14.14
N ALA A 208 2.60 3.19 -15.17
CA ALA A 208 3.20 4.51 -15.39
C ALA A 208 3.12 5.40 -14.14
N ASP A 209 1.95 5.54 -13.53
CA ASP A 209 1.74 6.39 -12.36
C ASP A 209 1.87 5.66 -11.01
N CYS A 210 2.22 4.38 -11.02
CA CYS A 210 2.25 3.56 -9.82
C CYS A 210 3.35 4.01 -8.85
N MET A 211 2.97 4.29 -7.60
CA MET A 211 3.90 4.61 -6.49
C MET A 211 3.55 3.84 -5.20
N VAL A 212 2.76 2.77 -5.32
CA VAL A 212 2.21 2.07 -4.15
C VAL A 212 3.28 1.31 -3.37
N HIS A 213 3.13 1.31 -2.05
CA HIS A 213 4.13 0.73 -1.14
C HIS A 213 4.43 -0.75 -1.44
N CYS A 214 3.48 -1.54 -1.92
CA CYS A 214 3.70 -2.98 -2.07
C CYS A 214 4.81 -3.40 -3.04
N GLY A 215 5.10 -2.56 -4.03
CA GLY A 215 6.16 -2.78 -5.00
C GLY A 215 7.39 -1.91 -4.77
N PHE A 216 7.20 -0.70 -4.22
CA PHE A 216 8.27 0.27 -4.02
C PHE A 216 8.90 0.24 -2.62
N GLU A 217 8.17 -0.20 -1.58
CA GLU A 217 8.76 -0.45 -0.25
C GLU A 217 9.83 -1.56 -0.33
N PRO A 218 9.62 -2.71 -1.01
CA PRO A 218 10.69 -3.68 -1.20
C PRO A 218 11.91 -3.10 -1.90
N THR A 219 11.74 -2.26 -2.93
CA THR A 219 12.85 -1.56 -3.58
C THR A 219 13.59 -0.65 -2.59
N ALA A 220 12.87 0.15 -1.82
CA ALA A 220 13.45 1.05 -0.83
C ALA A 220 14.17 0.30 0.30
N VAL A 221 13.67 -0.87 0.70
CA VAL A 221 14.31 -1.76 1.68
C VAL A 221 15.61 -2.36 1.11
N LEU A 222 15.61 -2.83 -0.14
CA LEU A 222 16.82 -3.30 -0.81
C LEU A 222 17.87 -2.19 -0.89
N ASP A 223 17.46 -0.97 -1.24
CA ASP A 223 18.34 0.20 -1.27
C ASP A 223 18.85 0.58 0.12
N THR A 224 18.01 0.47 1.16
CA THR A 224 18.40 0.69 2.56
C THR A 224 19.49 -0.29 3.00
N VAL A 225 19.36 -1.57 2.65
CA VAL A 225 20.36 -2.60 2.97
C VAL A 225 21.66 -2.39 2.21
N ALA A 226 21.58 -2.02 0.94
CA ALA A 226 22.76 -1.73 0.11
C ALA A 226 23.47 -0.42 0.53
N HIS A 227 22.71 0.59 0.97
CA HIS A 227 23.19 1.93 1.27
C HIS A 227 22.71 2.43 2.65
N PRO A 228 23.16 1.83 3.76
CA PRO A 228 22.65 2.14 5.10
C PRO A 228 22.90 3.59 5.52
N LEU A 229 24.02 4.21 5.10
CA LEU A 229 24.32 5.61 5.38
C LEU A 229 23.34 6.58 4.69
N LYS A 230 22.81 6.20 3.53
CA LYS A 230 21.79 6.97 2.80
C LYS A 230 20.49 6.99 3.59
N ALA A 231 20.03 5.82 4.04
CA ALA A 231 18.83 5.69 4.87
C ALA A 231 18.97 6.39 6.23
N LEU A 232 20.15 6.28 6.86
CA LEU A 232 20.45 6.96 8.12
C LEU A 232 20.41 8.48 7.98
N LYS A 233 20.93 9.03 6.87
CA LYS A 233 20.87 10.47 6.59
C LYS A 233 19.43 10.98 6.52
N VAL A 234 18.53 10.24 5.89
CA VAL A 234 17.10 10.61 5.82
C VAL A 234 16.44 10.43 7.19
N ALA A 235 16.75 9.36 7.92
CA ALA A 235 16.18 9.13 9.25
C ALA A 235 16.57 10.23 10.26
N LEU A 236 17.79 10.78 10.17
CA LEU A 236 18.27 11.84 11.07
C LEU A 236 17.81 13.24 10.66
N ASN A 237 17.83 13.56 9.36
CA ASN A 237 17.52 14.91 8.88
C ASN A 237 16.06 15.09 8.48
N GLY A 238 15.28 14.01 8.45
CA GLY A 238 13.97 13.96 7.83
C GLY A 238 14.03 13.92 6.30
N VAL A 239 12.86 13.82 5.68
CA VAL A 239 12.68 13.86 4.23
C VAL A 239 12.97 15.28 3.72
N ASN A 240 13.77 15.39 2.65
CA ASN A 240 14.05 16.69 2.04
C ASN A 240 12.83 17.19 1.27
N THR A 241 12.36 18.41 1.59
CA THR A 241 11.18 19.02 0.97
C THR A 241 11.51 20.28 0.16
N ASP A 242 12.78 20.67 0.08
CA ASP A 242 13.21 21.96 -0.45
C ASP A 242 14.09 21.84 -1.73
N SER A 243 14.85 20.76 -1.88
CA SER A 243 15.70 20.53 -3.06
C SER A 243 14.88 20.06 -4.28
N PRO A 244 15.32 20.32 -5.52
CA PRO A 244 14.62 19.83 -6.71
C PRO A 244 14.42 18.30 -6.68
N MET A 245 13.26 17.83 -7.16
CA MET A 245 12.99 16.40 -7.31
C MET A 245 13.97 15.79 -8.32
N VAL A 246 14.31 14.52 -8.15
CA VAL A 246 15.13 13.79 -9.12
C VAL A 246 14.32 13.47 -10.39
N PRO A 247 14.97 13.33 -11.57
CA PRO A 247 14.28 12.96 -12.80
C PRO A 247 13.47 11.64 -12.66
N GLU A 248 12.29 11.63 -13.26
CA GLU A 248 11.46 10.42 -13.36
C GLU A 248 12.05 9.41 -14.35
N LEU A 249 11.61 8.16 -14.21
CA LEU A 249 11.87 7.12 -15.20
C LEU A 249 11.20 7.49 -16.53
N SER A 250 11.89 7.26 -17.64
CA SER A 250 11.30 7.46 -18.97
C SER A 250 10.11 6.51 -19.18
N LEU A 251 9.07 7.03 -19.82
CA LEU A 251 7.87 6.29 -20.20
C LEU A 251 7.88 5.91 -21.70
N ASP A 252 8.92 6.28 -22.44
CA ASP A 252 8.95 6.24 -23.91
C ASP A 252 8.90 4.81 -24.49
N ASN A 253 9.29 3.80 -23.70
CA ASN A 253 9.41 2.41 -24.12
C ASN A 253 8.46 1.46 -23.36
N GLN A 254 7.38 2.00 -22.78
CA GLN A 254 6.38 1.19 -22.11
C GLN A 254 5.64 0.28 -23.09
N ARG A 255 5.40 -0.98 -22.69
CA ARG A 255 4.49 -1.85 -23.43
C ARG A 255 3.03 -1.36 -23.22
N PRO A 256 2.15 -1.53 -24.22
CA PRO A 256 0.75 -1.10 -24.15
C PRO A 256 -0.06 -1.81 -23.06
N ALA A 257 -1.02 -1.11 -22.45
CA ALA A 257 -1.97 -1.68 -21.49
C ALA A 257 -2.83 -2.81 -22.10
N GLU A 258 -3.05 -3.88 -21.34
CA GLU A 258 -3.80 -5.07 -21.76
C GLU A 258 -4.98 -5.33 -20.81
N PHE A 259 -6.22 -5.08 -21.22
CA PHE A 259 -7.39 -5.17 -20.33
C PHE A 259 -8.01 -6.58 -20.31
N ILE A 260 -7.27 -7.57 -19.81
CA ILE A 260 -7.64 -8.99 -19.86
C ILE A 260 -8.29 -9.52 -18.56
N PHE A 261 -8.60 -8.64 -17.61
CA PHE A 261 -9.05 -9.06 -16.28
C PHE A 261 -10.29 -9.97 -16.31
N GLU A 262 -11.31 -9.59 -17.08
CA GLU A 262 -12.58 -10.34 -17.16
C GLU A 262 -12.38 -11.73 -17.76
N GLU A 263 -11.57 -11.81 -18.82
CA GLU A 263 -11.22 -13.08 -19.49
C GLU A 263 -10.50 -14.03 -18.53
N VAL A 264 -9.50 -13.52 -17.80
CA VAL A 264 -8.73 -14.30 -16.81
C VAL A 264 -9.61 -14.82 -15.68
N VAL A 265 -10.60 -14.02 -15.22
CA VAL A 265 -11.53 -14.46 -14.18
C VAL A 265 -12.51 -15.50 -14.72
N ALA A 266 -13.07 -15.30 -15.91
CA ALA A 266 -13.99 -16.23 -16.55
C ALA A 266 -13.35 -17.61 -16.72
N GLU A 267 -12.14 -17.66 -17.31
CA GLU A 267 -11.38 -18.90 -17.49
C GLU A 267 -11.16 -19.64 -16.15
N ARG A 268 -10.85 -18.90 -15.09
CA ARG A 268 -10.58 -19.51 -13.76
C ARG A 268 -11.84 -19.98 -13.05
N LEU A 269 -12.98 -19.37 -13.29
CA LEU A 269 -14.26 -19.82 -12.78
C LEU A 269 -14.73 -21.08 -13.50
N GLU A 270 -14.54 -21.16 -14.82
CA GLU A 270 -14.83 -22.35 -15.63
C GLU A 270 -13.99 -23.56 -15.17
N ILE A 271 -12.66 -23.40 -15.06
CA ILE A 271 -11.75 -24.45 -14.57
C ILE A 271 -12.15 -24.94 -13.16
N LYS A 272 -12.64 -24.06 -12.30
CA LYS A 272 -13.10 -24.45 -10.96
C LYS A 272 -14.39 -25.26 -11.00
N THR A 273 -15.31 -24.90 -11.88
CA THR A 273 -16.60 -25.58 -12.05
C THR A 273 -16.38 -26.99 -12.58
N GLU A 274 -15.53 -27.15 -13.61
CA GLU A 274 -15.15 -28.47 -14.13
C GLU A 274 -14.49 -29.36 -13.06
N ARG A 275 -13.65 -28.77 -12.19
CA ARG A 275 -13.01 -29.51 -11.10
C ARG A 275 -13.95 -29.84 -9.95
N SER A 276 -15.00 -29.06 -9.71
CA SER A 276 -16.01 -29.39 -8.69
C SER A 276 -16.97 -30.47 -9.15
N ASP A 277 -17.25 -30.54 -10.45
CA ASP A 277 -18.14 -31.55 -11.03
C ASP A 277 -17.44 -32.92 -11.20
N ALA A 278 -16.11 -32.93 -11.15
CA ALA A 278 -15.28 -34.12 -11.25
C ALA A 278 -14.88 -34.74 -9.88
N ALA A 279 -15.42 -34.26 -8.75
CA ALA A 279 -15.03 -34.65 -7.39
C ALA A 279 -16.11 -35.41 -6.60
#